data_AF-A3JK30-F1
#
_entry.id   AF-A3JK30-F1
#
_cell.length_a   1.000
_cell.length_b   1.000
_cell.length_c   1.000
_cell.angle_alpha   90.00
_cell.angle_beta   90.00
_cell.angle_gamma   90.00
#
_symmetry.space_group_name_H-M   'P 1'
#
loop_
_entity.id
_entity.type
_entity.pdbx_description
1 polymer ?
#
loop_
_entity_poly.entity_id
_entity_poly.type
_entity_poly.pdbx_seq_one_letter_code
_entity_poly.pdbx_strand_id
1 'polypeptide(L)'
;MSATLTPIPFFTDDITLVPHSVSTGLSDKLSKPLTVSDFVTATGAQRVGLFNTDDHELLIQTILPDGREFFARGPEMFPVFH
;
A
#
# COMPACT_ATOMS: atom_id res chain seq x y z
N MET A 1 24.45 11.03 6.41
CA MET A 1 24.33 9.66 6.93
C MET A 1 23.43 8.89 5.99
N SER A 2 23.93 7.88 5.27
CA SER A 2 23.08 7.02 4.44
C SER A 2 22.44 5.98 5.34
N ALA A 3 21.11 6.05 5.51
CA ALA A 3 20.36 4.97 6.11
C ALA A 3 20.40 3.78 5.15
N THR A 4 21.09 2.71 5.50
CA THR A 4 20.98 1.44 4.79
C THR A 4 19.60 0.86 5.11
N LEU A 5 18.64 1.02 4.19
CA LEU A 5 17.33 0.38 4.28
C LEU A 5 17.52 -1.12 4.06
N THR A 6 17.55 -1.89 5.14
CA THR A 6 17.50 -3.36 5.07
C THR A 6 16.07 -3.76 4.73
N PRO A 7 15.82 -4.40 3.56
CA PRO A 7 14.48 -4.87 3.21
C PRO A 7 14.06 -5.96 4.20
N ILE A 8 12.91 -5.79 4.85
CA ILE A 8 12.30 -6.84 5.65
C ILE A 8 11.44 -7.68 4.69
N PRO A 9 11.68 -8.99 4.55
CA PRO A 9 10.77 -9.85 3.81
C PRO A 9 9.47 -9.99 4.61
N PHE A 10 8.36 -9.50 4.06
CA PHE A 10 7.02 -9.76 4.55
C PHE A 10 6.17 -10.31 3.40
N PHE A 11 5.22 -11.18 3.72
CA PHE A 11 4.26 -11.68 2.73
C PHE A 11 3.29 -10.54 2.40
N THR A 12 3.35 -10.05 1.16
CA THR A 12 2.56 -8.90 0.69
C THR A 12 1.07 -9.20 0.57
N ASP A 13 0.71 -10.48 0.63
CA ASP A 13 -0.67 -10.96 0.53
C ASP A 13 -1.40 -10.88 1.88
N ASP A 14 -0.67 -10.84 3.00
CA ASP A 14 -1.25 -10.80 4.35
C ASP A 14 -1.72 -9.40 4.76
N ILE A 15 -1.23 -8.36 4.09
CA ILE A 15 -1.57 -6.97 4.37
C ILE A 15 -2.59 -6.49 3.35
N THR A 16 -3.84 -6.40 3.79
CA THR A 16 -4.98 -5.94 3.00
C THR A 16 -5.58 -4.69 3.62
N LEU A 17 -5.98 -3.74 2.79
CA LEU A 17 -6.82 -2.62 3.22
C LEU A 17 -8.03 -2.46 2.30
N VAL A 18 -9.07 -1.76 2.75
CA VAL A 18 -10.18 -1.31 1.90
C VAL A 18 -10.03 0.19 1.67
N PRO A 19 -9.48 0.65 0.54
CA PRO A 19 -9.12 2.04 0.39
C PRO A 19 -10.38 2.89 0.27
N HIS A 20 -10.49 3.94 1.09
CA HIS A 20 -11.48 5.00 0.88
C HIS A 20 -10.89 6.19 0.10
N SER A 21 -9.56 6.21 -0.07
CA SER A 21 -8.82 7.23 -0.83
C SER A 21 -7.64 6.60 -1.57
N VAL A 22 -7.47 6.99 -2.83
CA VAL A 22 -6.44 6.44 -3.74
C VAL A 22 -5.96 7.51 -4.72
N SER A 23 -4.76 7.34 -5.27
CA SER A 23 -4.32 8.10 -6.45
C SER A 23 -5.23 7.84 -7.66
N THR A 24 -5.38 8.83 -8.55
CA THR A 24 -6.28 8.76 -9.74
C THR A 24 -6.09 7.50 -10.59
N GLY A 25 -4.84 7.04 -10.75
CA GLY A 25 -4.52 5.82 -11.51
C GLY A 25 -4.92 4.49 -10.84
N LEU A 26 -5.50 4.54 -9.63
CA LEU A 26 -5.98 3.39 -8.86
C LEU A 26 -7.48 3.50 -8.53
N SER A 27 -8.22 4.37 -9.23
CA SER A 27 -9.64 4.65 -8.94
C SER A 27 -10.54 3.41 -8.99
N ASP A 28 -10.18 2.39 -9.76
CA ASP A 28 -10.88 1.10 -9.84
C ASP A 28 -10.76 0.26 -8.55
N LYS A 29 -9.80 0.58 -7.69
CA LYS A 29 -9.54 -0.07 -6.38
C LYS A 29 -10.24 0.60 -5.21
N LEU A 30 -10.87 1.75 -5.43
CA LEU A 30 -11.64 2.45 -4.40
C LEU A 30 -12.74 1.52 -3.85
N SER A 31 -12.85 1.45 -2.52
CA SER A 31 -13.83 0.64 -1.78
C SER A 31 -13.76 -0.87 -2.05
N LYS A 32 -12.65 -1.37 -2.58
CA LYS A 32 -12.41 -2.81 -2.79
C LYS A 32 -11.20 -3.26 -1.97
N PRO A 33 -11.19 -4.51 -1.47
CA PRO A 33 -9.98 -5.08 -0.88
C PRO A 33 -8.78 -4.90 -1.82
N LEU A 34 -7.69 -4.38 -1.27
CA LEU A 34 -6.43 -4.14 -1.96
C LEU A 34 -5.29 -4.68 -1.10
N THR A 35 -4.59 -5.68 -1.61
CA THR A 35 -3.36 -6.17 -0.98
C THR A 35 -2.17 -5.29 -1.37
N VAL A 36 -1.06 -5.39 -0.62
CA VAL A 36 0.20 -4.76 -1.02
C VAL A 36 0.68 -5.30 -2.37
N SER A 37 0.45 -6.59 -2.64
CA SER A 37 0.78 -7.26 -3.92
C SER A 37 0.01 -6.68 -5.09
N ASP A 38 -1.30 -6.46 -4.92
CA ASP A 38 -2.16 -5.81 -5.92
C ASP A 38 -1.69 -4.38 -6.19
N PHE A 39 -1.33 -3.63 -5.14
CA PHE A 39 -0.84 -2.26 -5.27
C PHE A 39 0.47 -2.20 -6.06
N VAL A 40 1.43 -3.08 -5.75
CA VAL A 40 2.70 -3.19 -6.47
C VAL A 40 2.47 -3.55 -7.94
N THR A 41 1.58 -4.50 -8.20
CA THR A 41 1.24 -4.93 -9.57
C THR A 41 0.57 -3.80 -10.36
N ALA A 42 -0.35 -3.06 -9.76
CA ALA A 42 -1.07 -1.97 -10.41
C ALA A 42 -0.17 -0.75 -10.72
N THR A 43 0.83 -0.50 -9.86
CA THR A 43 1.70 0.67 -9.97
C THR A 43 3.04 0.38 -10.68
N GLY A 44 3.44 -0.90 -10.77
CA GLY A 44 4.78 -1.30 -11.21
C GLY A 44 5.89 -0.93 -10.20
N ALA A 45 5.53 -0.68 -8.94
CA ALA A 45 6.47 -0.22 -7.92
C ALA A 45 7.44 -1.32 -7.47
N GLN A 46 8.73 -0.99 -7.39
CA GLN A 46 9.73 -1.91 -6.81
C GLN A 46 9.87 -1.76 -5.29
N ARG A 47 9.35 -0.65 -4.73
CA ARG A 47 9.41 -0.32 -3.31
C ARG A 47 8.10 0.33 -2.92
N VAL A 48 7.59 -0.05 -1.77
CA VAL A 48 6.40 0.54 -1.15
C VAL A 48 6.73 0.88 0.29
N GLY A 49 6.19 1.99 0.78
CA GLY A 49 6.18 2.33 2.19
C GLY A 49 4.80 2.02 2.77
N LEU A 50 4.81 1.49 3.99
CA LEU A 50 3.61 1.23 4.79
C LEU A 50 3.66 2.13 6.03
N PHE A 51 2.58 2.86 6.27
CA PHE A 51 2.48 3.82 7.35
C PHE A 51 1.14 3.66 8.07
N ASN A 52 1.15 3.77 9.40
CA ASN A 52 -0.06 4.04 10.15
C ASN A 52 -0.31 5.54 10.14
N THR A 53 -1.55 5.94 9.87
CA THR A 53 -1.99 7.33 10.01
C THR A 53 -2.46 7.62 11.43
N ASP A 54 -2.64 8.90 11.76
CA ASP A 54 -3.17 9.33 13.06
C ASP A 54 -4.59 8.79 13.33
N ASP A 55 -5.34 8.47 12.26
CA ASP A 55 -6.69 7.91 12.33
C ASP A 55 -6.71 6.37 12.42
N HIS A 56 -5.57 5.74 12.75
CA HIS A 56 -5.40 4.28 12.83
C HIS A 56 -5.68 3.54 11.52
N GLU A 57 -5.39 4.18 10.38
CA GLU A 57 -5.54 3.56 9.07
C GLU A 57 -4.19 3.20 8.46
N LEU A 58 -4.22 2.25 7.53
CA LEU A 58 -3.06 1.89 6.74
C LEU A 58 -2.96 2.80 5.52
N LEU A 59 -1.77 3.36 5.32
CA LEU A 59 -1.36 4.07 4.11
C LEU A 59 -0.27 3.27 3.40
N ILE A 60 -0.55 2.87 2.16
CA ILE A 60 0.44 2.33 1.23
C ILE A 60 0.83 3.48 0.29
N GLN A 61 2.12 3.75 0.14
CA GLN A 61 2.61 4.77 -0.80
C GLN A 61 3.89 4.35 -1.53
N THR A 62 4.09 4.89 -2.72
CA THR A 62 5.32 4.71 -3.51
C THR A 62 5.59 5.92 -4.40
N ILE A 63 6.87 6.11 -4.75
CA ILE A 63 7.34 7.08 -5.73
C ILE A 63 8.09 6.29 -6.80
N LEU A 64 7.61 6.35 -8.04
CA LEU A 64 8.23 5.68 -9.18
C LEU A 64 9.48 6.45 -9.65
N PRO A 65 10.40 5.82 -10.41
CA PRO A 65 11.60 6.48 -10.93
C PRO A 65 11.34 7.70 -11.82
N ASP A 66 10.14 7.80 -12.40
CA ASP A 66 9.69 8.93 -13.22
C ASP A 66 9.06 10.07 -12.39
N GLY A 67 9.07 9.96 -11.07
CA GLY A 67 8.54 10.95 -10.13
C GLY A 67 7.03 10.86 -9.90
N ARG A 68 6.32 9.90 -10.51
CA ARG A 68 4.90 9.70 -10.20
C ARG A 68 4.73 9.07 -8.83
N GLU A 69 3.78 9.61 -8.08
CA GLU A 69 3.43 9.12 -6.75
C GLU A 69 2.10 8.38 -6.79
N PHE A 70 2.07 7.22 -6.14
CA PHE A 70 0.85 6.44 -5.95
C PHE A 70 0.63 6.19 -4.48
N PHE A 71 -0.63 6.29 -4.04
CA PHE A 71 -1.03 5.92 -2.70
C PHE A 71 -2.40 5.22 -2.67
N ALA A 72 -2.62 4.46 -1.61
CA ALA A 72 -3.91 3.92 -1.20
C ALA A 72 -4.02 4.00 0.33
N ARG A 73 -5.15 4.50 0.83
CA ARG A 73 -5.40 4.69 2.27
C ARG A 73 -6.76 4.15 2.65
N GLY A 74 -6.81 3.40 3.76
CA GLY A 74 -8.05 2.94 4.37
C GLY A 74 -7.80 1.99 5.55
N PRO A 75 -8.87 1.48 6.18
CA PRO A 75 -8.75 0.54 7.28
C PRO A 75 -8.05 -0.76 6.84
N GLU A 76 -7.15 -1.25 7.67
CA GLU A 76 -6.57 -2.58 7.54
C GLU A 76 -7.64 -3.65 7.75
N MET A 77 -7.67 -4.65 6.87
CA MET A 77 -8.47 -5.85 7.06
C MET A 77 -7.59 -6.97 7.57
N PHE A 78 -7.88 -7.41 8.80
CA PHE A 78 -7.35 -8.67 9.30
C PHE A 78 -8.20 -9.81 8.74
N PRO A 79 -7.57 -10.88 8.21
CA PRO A 79 -8.32 -12.08 7.87
C PRO A 79 -9.06 -12.58 9.12
N VAL A 80 -10.39 -12.66 9.03
CA VAL A 80 -11.19 -13.31 10.05
C VAL A 80 -10.97 -14.80 9.88
N PHE A 81 -10.07 -15.39 10.67
CA PHE A 81 -9.93 -16.84 10.75
C PHE A 81 -11.20 -17.40 11.41
N HIS A 82 -12.02 -18.08 10.63
CA HIS A 82 -13.17 -18.88 11.09
C HIS A 82 -12.76 -20.34 11.23
#